data_AF-A0ABD0S566-F1
#
_entry.id   AF-A0ABD0S566-F1
#
_cell.length_a   1.000
_cell.length_b   1.000
_cell.length_c   1.000
_cell.angle_alpha   90.00
_cell.angle_beta   90.00
_cell.angle_gamma   90.00
#
_symmetry.space_group_name_H-M   'P 1'
#
loop_
_entity.id
_entity.type
_entity.pdbx_description
1 polymer ?
#
loop_
_entity_poly.entity_id
_entity_poly.type
_entity_poly.pdbx_seq_one_letter_code
_entity_poly.pdbx_strand_id
1 'polypeptide(L)'
;MANRVVIAMDTESVGVGPGGRKSAVAQVSLVNRSTGQIYNAYIRRQGITNYRTKYSGITPGILKARGRRFVDVKREVMNILDQADILVGHSLHHDFRGLGIAPNFEIRDTSKYWRFKKANNGKTPGLAFLANRFLNKNIRRNGRHSCVEDANTALELYNLVEGEWEAQLRNSRRNRYNNNSQSASEYESDSEYESDSEYESDSEYESESEYESDSEYESDSEYDYSY
;
A
#
# COMPACT_ATOMS: atom_id res chain seq x y z
N MET A 1 15.31 16.71 -14.31
CA MET A 1 14.20 16.03 -13.59
C MET A 1 14.24 16.56 -12.16
N ALA A 2 13.10 16.91 -11.57
CA ALA A 2 13.07 17.28 -10.15
C ALA A 2 13.75 16.19 -9.32
N ASN A 3 14.54 16.57 -8.32
CA ASN A 3 15.27 15.64 -7.48
C ASN A 3 14.29 14.93 -6.53
N ARG A 4 13.61 13.90 -7.04
CA ARG A 4 12.61 13.14 -6.28
C ARG A 4 13.26 12.39 -5.13
N VAL A 5 12.66 12.46 -3.95
CA VAL A 5 13.08 11.70 -2.78
C VAL A 5 12.62 10.26 -2.94
N VAL A 6 13.59 9.35 -2.98
CA VAL A 6 13.36 7.92 -3.11
C VAL A 6 13.83 7.22 -1.84
N ILE A 7 12.90 6.50 -1.22
CA ILE A 7 13.16 5.70 -0.03
C ILE A 7 12.86 4.24 -0.36
N ALA A 8 13.71 3.32 0.08
CA ALA A 8 13.43 1.89 0.02
C ALA A 8 13.10 1.34 1.39
N MET A 9 12.21 0.35 1.46
CA MET A 9 11.75 -0.25 2.71
C MET A 9 11.68 -1.78 2.61
N ASP A 10 11.98 -2.43 3.73
CA ASP A 10 11.69 -3.85 3.96
C ASP A 10 11.49 -4.11 5.46
N THR A 11 10.79 -5.20 5.80
CA THR A 11 10.50 -5.59 7.17
C THR A 11 10.76 -7.07 7.45
N GLU A 12 11.18 -7.37 8.68
CA GLU A 12 11.17 -8.75 9.19
C GLU A 12 9.98 -8.96 10.12
N SER A 13 9.36 -10.13 10.03
CA SER A 13 8.17 -10.46 10.82
C SER A 13 8.34 -11.71 11.67
N VAL A 14 7.69 -11.70 12.83
CA VAL A 14 7.50 -12.88 13.70
C VAL A 14 6.05 -13.38 13.59
N GLY A 15 5.81 -14.61 14.00
CA GLY A 15 4.50 -15.20 14.18
C GLY A 15 3.93 -14.94 15.58
N VAL A 16 2.70 -14.45 15.64
CA VAL A 16 1.95 -14.19 16.88
C VAL A 16 0.66 -15.01 16.93
N GLY A 17 0.14 -15.23 18.15
CA GLY A 17 -1.10 -15.99 18.39
C GLY A 17 -0.96 -17.50 18.15
N PRO A 18 -2.06 -18.27 18.19
CA PRO A 18 -2.02 -19.73 18.07
C PRO A 18 -1.27 -20.21 16.82
N GLY A 19 -0.24 -21.05 17.02
CA GLY A 19 0.58 -21.61 15.95
C GLY A 19 1.42 -20.60 15.15
N GLY A 20 1.48 -19.32 15.54
CA GLY A 20 2.30 -18.30 14.87
C GLY A 20 1.86 -17.95 13.45
N ARG A 21 0.58 -18.22 13.13
CA ARG A 21 0.00 -18.05 11.79
C ARG A 21 -0.15 -16.57 11.41
N LYS A 22 -0.45 -15.70 12.38
CA LYS A 22 -0.53 -14.25 12.15
C LYS A 22 0.88 -13.65 12.16
N SER A 23 1.24 -12.94 11.10
CA SER A 23 2.51 -12.21 11.04
C SER A 23 2.41 -10.86 11.74
N ALA A 24 3.45 -10.48 12.48
CA ALA A 24 3.62 -9.15 13.04
C ALA A 24 5.06 -8.67 12.80
N VAL A 25 5.21 -7.44 12.29
CA VAL A 25 6.54 -6.86 12.02
C VAL A 25 7.33 -6.73 13.31
N ALA A 26 8.57 -7.20 13.33
CA ALA A 26 9.48 -7.14 14.47
C ALA A 26 10.78 -6.39 14.14
N GLN A 27 11.02 -6.06 12.88
CA GLN A 27 12.09 -5.17 12.45
C GLN A 27 11.67 -4.43 11.18
N VAL A 28 12.12 -3.19 11.02
CA VAL A 28 11.91 -2.38 9.81
C VAL A 28 13.22 -1.69 9.44
N SER A 29 13.48 -1.59 8.14
CA SER A 29 14.56 -0.78 7.58
C SER A 29 14.05 0.17 6.52
N LEU A 30 14.55 1.40 6.53
CA LEU A 30 14.35 2.40 5.49
C LEU A 30 15.71 2.89 5.01
N VAL A 31 15.88 3.02 3.70
CA VAL A 31 17.11 3.50 3.06
C VAL A 31 16.78 4.70 2.19
N ASN A 32 17.38 5.85 2.47
CA ASN A 32 17.27 7.03 1.62
C ASN A 32 18.30 6.96 0.49
N ARG A 33 17.84 7.04 -0.76
CA ARG A 33 18.72 6.94 -1.94
C ARG A 33 19.76 8.05 -2.01
N SER A 34 19.36 9.28 -1.73
CA SER A 34 20.20 10.46 -1.97
C SER A 34 21.21 10.69 -0.86
N THR A 35 20.83 10.43 0.39
CA THR A 35 21.70 10.65 1.55
C THR A 35 22.47 9.39 1.97
N GLY A 36 22.05 8.21 1.51
CA GLY A 36 22.56 6.93 1.99
C GLY A 36 22.16 6.61 3.45
N GLN A 37 21.32 7.45 4.08
CA GLN A 37 20.92 7.26 5.47
C GLN A 37 20.06 6.00 5.61
N ILE A 38 20.36 5.20 6.63
CA ILE A 38 19.63 3.98 6.97
C ILE A 38 18.97 4.16 8.34
N TYR A 39 17.65 4.05 8.37
CA TYR A 39 16.90 3.85 9.61
C TYR A 39 16.67 2.36 9.81
N ASN A 40 17.04 1.81 10.96
CA ASN A 40 16.83 0.40 11.31
C ASN A 40 16.34 0.28 12.75
N ALA A 41 15.17 -0.33 12.93
CA ALA A 41 14.55 -0.44 14.25
C ALA A 41 13.98 -1.84 14.51
N TYR A 42 14.20 -2.34 15.72
CA TYR A 42 13.54 -3.55 16.23
C TYR A 42 12.28 -3.16 17.00
N ILE A 43 11.24 -3.96 16.87
CA ILE A 43 9.93 -3.65 17.42
C ILE A 43 9.48 -4.75 18.38
N ARG A 44 9.20 -4.36 19.62
CA ARG A 44 8.64 -5.26 20.63
C ARG A 44 7.22 -5.70 20.23
N ARG A 45 6.93 -6.99 20.38
CA ARG A 45 5.62 -7.60 20.12
C ARG A 45 5.18 -8.44 21.31
N GLN A 46 3.88 -8.44 21.58
CA GLN A 46 3.25 -9.34 22.53
C GLN A 46 2.72 -10.59 21.80
N GLY A 47 2.55 -11.68 22.53
CA GLY A 47 1.94 -12.91 21.99
C GLY A 47 2.76 -13.59 20.89
N ILE A 48 4.10 -13.40 20.87
CA ILE A 48 4.99 -14.10 19.93
C ILE A 48 4.99 -15.59 20.28
N THR A 49 4.64 -16.43 19.31
CA THR A 49 4.64 -17.89 19.43
C THR A 49 5.61 -18.54 18.45
N ASN A 50 6.08 -17.81 17.44
CA ASN A 50 7.11 -18.27 16.52
C ASN A 50 8.00 -17.11 16.05
N TYR A 51 9.28 -17.11 16.41
CA TYR A 51 10.20 -16.04 16.03
C TYR A 51 10.62 -16.06 14.55
N ARG A 52 10.43 -17.20 13.87
CA ARG A 52 10.87 -17.42 12.48
C ARG A 52 12.37 -17.15 12.28
N THR A 53 13.17 -17.32 13.34
CA THR A 53 14.58 -16.90 13.44
C THR A 53 15.45 -17.38 12.28
N LYS A 54 15.20 -18.59 11.77
CA LYS A 54 15.91 -19.14 10.60
C LYS A 54 15.86 -18.18 9.40
N TYR A 55 14.74 -17.51 9.20
CA TYR A 55 14.51 -16.57 8.12
C TYR A 55 14.72 -15.13 8.59
N SER A 56 14.06 -14.71 9.67
CA SER A 56 14.03 -13.31 10.11
C SER A 56 15.28 -12.84 10.84
N GLY A 57 16.10 -13.75 11.36
CA GLY A 57 17.18 -13.42 12.29
C GLY A 57 16.73 -12.86 13.65
N ILE A 58 15.42 -12.75 13.89
CA ILE A 58 14.87 -12.21 15.14
C ILE A 58 14.94 -13.27 16.24
N THR A 59 15.46 -12.89 17.39
CA THR A 59 15.57 -13.72 18.59
C THR A 59 14.84 -13.07 19.78
N PRO A 60 14.46 -13.84 20.82
CA PRO A 60 13.96 -13.25 22.06
C PRO A 60 14.96 -12.24 22.65
N GLY A 61 16.25 -12.58 22.62
CA GLY A 61 17.33 -11.74 23.15
C GLY A 61 17.43 -10.39 22.44
N ILE A 62 17.37 -10.36 21.10
CA ILE A 62 17.48 -9.10 20.35
C ILE A 62 16.26 -8.20 20.57
N LEU A 63 15.05 -8.77 20.69
CA LEU A 63 13.85 -7.99 21.01
C LEU A 63 13.85 -7.48 22.45
N LYS A 64 14.41 -8.23 23.40
CA LYS A 64 14.59 -7.75 24.78
C LYS A 64 15.60 -6.60 24.85
N ALA A 65 16.70 -6.70 24.11
CA ALA A 65 17.77 -5.70 24.15
C ALA A 65 17.47 -4.44 23.33
N ARG A 66 16.81 -4.58 22.16
CA ARG A 66 16.67 -3.49 21.17
C ARG A 66 15.22 -3.17 20.81
N GLY A 67 14.25 -3.97 21.28
CA GLY A 67 12.85 -3.84 20.88
C GLY A 67 12.20 -2.57 21.44
N ARG A 68 11.81 -1.67 20.54
CA ARG A 68 11.11 -0.42 20.85
C ARG A 68 9.59 -0.60 20.75
N ARG A 69 8.81 0.32 21.33
CA ARG A 69 7.33 0.24 21.24
C ARG A 69 6.90 0.43 19.79
N PHE A 70 5.86 -0.28 19.39
CA PHE A 70 5.35 -0.22 18.01
C PHE A 70 4.97 1.19 17.59
N VAL A 71 4.27 1.90 18.45
CA VAL A 71 3.75 3.24 18.17
C VAL A 71 4.86 4.25 17.89
N ASP A 72 5.97 4.17 18.62
CA ASP A 72 7.11 5.08 18.44
C ASP A 72 7.82 4.79 17.11
N VAL A 73 8.12 3.50 16.85
CA VAL A 73 8.78 3.08 15.60
C VAL A 73 7.89 3.40 14.40
N LYS A 74 6.58 3.18 14.49
CA LYS A 74 5.64 3.49 13.42
C LYS A 74 5.60 4.99 13.14
N ARG A 75 5.56 5.84 14.17
CA ARG A 75 5.61 7.30 14.00
C ARG A 75 6.88 7.73 13.27
N GLU A 76 8.03 7.20 13.67
CA GLU A 76 9.31 7.52 13.03
C GLU A 76 9.37 7.04 11.58
N VAL A 77 8.86 5.83 11.30
CA VAL A 77 8.71 5.32 9.93
C VAL A 77 7.84 6.25 9.10
N MET A 78 6.68 6.68 9.61
CA MET A 78 5.80 7.61 8.89
C MET A 78 6.49 8.95 8.62
N ASN A 79 7.15 9.54 9.62
CA ASN A 79 7.87 10.82 9.45
C ASN A 79 8.95 10.75 8.35
N ILE A 80 9.59 9.58 8.17
CA ILE A 80 10.55 9.37 7.09
C ILE A 80 9.82 9.18 5.75
N LEU A 81 8.76 8.38 5.73
CA LEU A 81 7.99 8.10 4.51
C LEU A 81 7.22 9.32 3.98
N ASP A 82 6.83 10.25 4.84
CA ASP A 82 6.16 11.51 4.45
C ASP A 82 7.09 12.43 3.63
N GLN A 83 8.40 12.18 3.67
CA GLN A 83 9.38 12.88 2.82
C GLN A 83 9.55 12.19 1.46
N ALA A 84 9.01 10.99 1.26
CA ALA A 84 9.23 10.20 0.06
C ALA A 84 8.26 10.59 -1.06
N ASP A 85 8.80 10.95 -2.23
CA ASP A 85 8.01 11.00 -3.46
C ASP A 85 7.74 9.59 -4.01
N ILE A 86 8.72 8.69 -3.81
CA ILE A 86 8.69 7.30 -4.28
C ILE A 86 9.14 6.37 -3.16
N LEU A 87 8.32 5.35 -2.88
CA LEU A 87 8.69 4.22 -2.06
C LEU A 87 9.01 3.00 -2.92
N VAL A 88 10.23 2.48 -2.77
CA VAL A 88 10.72 1.27 -3.42
C VAL A 88 10.69 0.10 -2.44
N GLY A 89 10.41 -1.10 -2.93
CA GLY A 89 10.53 -2.31 -2.13
C GLY A 89 10.22 -3.58 -2.92
N HIS A 90 10.00 -4.68 -2.22
CA HIS A 90 9.70 -5.96 -2.86
C HIS A 90 8.54 -6.67 -2.15
N SER A 91 7.39 -6.78 -2.82
CA SER A 91 6.15 -7.32 -2.25
C SER A 91 5.62 -6.52 -1.05
N LEU A 92 5.68 -5.18 -1.14
CA LEU A 92 5.41 -4.21 -0.06
C LEU A 92 4.06 -4.34 0.66
N HIS A 93 3.09 -5.02 0.05
CA HIS A 93 1.78 -5.26 0.66
C HIS A 93 1.86 -6.01 2.00
N HIS A 94 2.89 -6.82 2.21
CA HIS A 94 3.11 -7.49 3.49
C HIS A 94 3.57 -6.50 4.57
N ASP A 95 4.48 -5.60 4.21
CA ASP A 95 5.04 -4.56 5.07
C ASP A 95 3.97 -3.56 5.49
N PHE A 96 3.18 -3.05 4.52
CA PHE A 96 2.09 -2.12 4.80
C PHE A 96 1.05 -2.71 5.73
N ARG A 97 0.65 -3.97 5.51
CA ARG A 97 -0.28 -4.66 6.41
C ARG A 97 0.32 -4.85 7.80
N GLY A 98 1.60 -5.16 7.89
CA GLY A 98 2.30 -5.39 9.15
C GLY A 98 2.53 -4.12 9.99
N LEU A 99 2.69 -2.97 9.33
CA LEU A 99 2.84 -1.66 9.94
C LEU A 99 1.51 -0.89 10.07
N GLY A 100 0.46 -1.33 9.38
CA GLY A 100 -0.82 -0.62 9.28
C GLY A 100 -0.66 0.74 8.61
N ILE A 101 0.05 0.78 7.48
CA ILE A 101 0.34 2.01 6.71
C ILE A 101 -0.55 2.03 5.47
N ALA A 102 -1.20 3.16 5.23
CA ALA A 102 -1.86 3.45 3.96
C ALA A 102 -0.88 4.29 3.11
N PRO A 103 -0.55 3.88 1.88
CA PRO A 103 0.41 4.60 1.05
C PRO A 103 -0.18 5.92 0.52
N ASN A 104 0.54 7.02 0.73
CA ASN A 104 0.28 8.36 0.19
C ASN A 104 1.34 8.80 -0.84
N PHE A 105 2.27 7.91 -1.19
CA PHE A 105 3.40 8.13 -2.10
C PHE A 105 3.34 7.18 -3.29
N GLU A 106 4.15 7.45 -4.32
CA GLU A 106 4.22 6.55 -5.48
C GLU A 106 4.99 5.27 -5.14
N ILE A 107 4.42 4.11 -5.46
CA ILE A 107 5.04 2.81 -5.14
C ILE A 107 5.80 2.26 -6.35
N ARG A 108 7.00 1.71 -6.09
CA ARG A 108 7.81 0.92 -7.02
C ARG A 108 8.10 -0.44 -6.39
N ASP A 109 7.11 -1.32 -6.51
CA ASP A 109 7.22 -2.70 -6.04
C ASP A 109 7.92 -3.56 -7.10
N THR A 110 9.18 -3.91 -6.83
CA THR A 110 10.03 -4.68 -7.75
C THR A 110 9.46 -6.07 -8.06
N SER A 111 8.61 -6.65 -7.21
CA SER A 111 7.96 -7.93 -7.53
C SER A 111 6.89 -7.80 -8.62
N LYS A 112 6.41 -6.58 -8.88
CA LYS A 112 5.35 -6.28 -9.84
C LYS A 112 5.86 -5.70 -11.16
N TYR A 113 7.12 -5.27 -11.23
CA TYR A 113 7.66 -4.68 -12.46
C TYR A 113 7.70 -5.69 -13.61
N TRP A 114 7.18 -5.29 -14.78
CA TRP A 114 6.91 -6.22 -15.87
C TRP A 114 8.19 -6.86 -16.42
N ARG A 115 9.35 -6.16 -16.49
CA ARG A 115 10.61 -6.77 -16.95
C ARG A 115 11.09 -7.85 -16.01
N PHE A 116 10.94 -7.63 -14.71
CA PHE A 116 11.31 -8.59 -13.69
C PHE A 116 10.39 -9.81 -13.72
N LYS A 117 9.08 -9.60 -13.91
CA LYS A 117 8.15 -10.71 -14.19
C LYS A 117 8.49 -11.45 -15.47
N LYS A 118 8.78 -10.75 -16.58
CA LYS A 118 9.15 -11.36 -17.86
C LYS A 118 10.40 -12.22 -17.74
N ALA A 119 11.41 -11.77 -16.97
CA ALA A 119 12.60 -12.55 -16.68
C ALA A 119 12.32 -13.83 -15.87
N ASN A 120 11.18 -13.90 -15.18
CA ASN A 120 10.70 -15.07 -14.44
C ASN A 120 9.46 -15.71 -15.09
N ASN A 121 9.46 -15.78 -16.42
CA ASN A 121 8.40 -16.41 -17.23
C ASN A 121 6.97 -15.87 -16.92
N GLY A 122 6.87 -14.57 -16.64
CA GLY A 122 5.62 -13.90 -16.30
C GLY A 122 5.16 -14.06 -14.84
N LYS A 123 5.79 -14.95 -14.06
CA LYS A 123 5.48 -15.19 -12.65
C LYS A 123 6.11 -14.12 -11.75
N THR A 124 5.54 -13.90 -10.58
CA THR A 124 6.13 -13.00 -9.57
C THR A 124 7.51 -13.52 -9.16
N PRO A 125 8.59 -12.76 -9.40
CA PRO A 125 9.94 -13.16 -9.04
C PRO A 125 10.21 -12.95 -7.56
N GLY A 126 11.07 -13.78 -6.97
CA GLY A 126 11.62 -13.51 -5.64
C GLY A 126 12.80 -12.54 -5.70
N LEU A 127 13.02 -11.77 -4.63
CA LEU A 127 14.11 -10.79 -4.57
C LEU A 127 15.49 -11.41 -4.83
N ALA A 128 15.78 -12.58 -4.24
CA ALA A 128 17.06 -13.27 -4.43
C ALA A 128 17.31 -13.67 -5.90
N PHE A 129 16.25 -14.08 -6.62
CA PHE A 129 16.34 -14.36 -8.05
C PHE A 129 16.68 -13.09 -8.84
N LEU A 130 16.02 -11.97 -8.54
CA LEU A 130 16.31 -10.70 -9.21
C LEU A 130 17.71 -10.18 -8.91
N ALA A 131 18.13 -10.24 -7.64
CA ALA A 131 19.46 -9.84 -7.21
C ALA A 131 20.54 -10.61 -7.97
N ASN A 132 20.40 -11.94 -8.08
CA ASN A 132 21.33 -12.76 -8.84
C ASN A 132 21.29 -12.41 -10.33
N ARG A 133 20.09 -12.36 -10.93
CA ARG A 133 19.89 -12.21 -12.37
C ARG A 133 20.32 -10.85 -12.92
N PHE A 134 20.06 -9.77 -12.17
CA PHE A 134 20.21 -8.39 -12.65
C PHE A 134 21.37 -7.65 -12.00
N LEU A 135 21.76 -8.02 -10.78
CA LEU A 135 22.82 -7.34 -10.02
C LEU A 135 24.07 -8.20 -9.82
N ASN A 136 24.04 -9.47 -10.25
CA ASN A 136 25.09 -10.46 -9.96
C ASN A 136 25.38 -10.59 -8.44
N LYS A 137 24.33 -10.42 -7.61
CA LYS A 137 24.41 -10.48 -6.15
C LYS A 137 23.76 -11.76 -5.61
N ASN A 138 24.44 -12.42 -4.68
CA ASN A 138 23.92 -13.60 -3.98
C ASN A 138 23.52 -13.23 -2.56
N ILE A 139 22.28 -12.76 -2.38
CA ILE A 139 21.72 -12.43 -1.07
C ILE A 139 21.13 -13.68 -0.40
N ARG A 140 20.95 -13.63 0.93
CA ARG A 140 20.24 -14.66 1.70
C ARG A 140 20.81 -16.09 1.57
N ARG A 141 22.11 -16.26 1.28
CA ARG A 141 22.75 -17.59 1.04
C ARG A 141 22.52 -18.61 2.15
N ASN A 142 22.42 -18.17 3.39
CA ASN A 142 22.20 -19.03 4.55
C ASN A 142 20.71 -19.19 4.90
N GLY A 143 19.81 -18.77 4.01
CA GLY A 143 18.36 -18.73 4.22
C GLY A 143 17.87 -17.63 5.16
N ARG A 144 18.79 -16.85 5.74
CA ARG A 144 18.48 -15.73 6.63
C ARG A 144 18.39 -14.43 5.84
N HIS A 145 17.34 -13.67 6.12
CA HIS A 145 17.04 -12.38 5.54
C HIS A 145 17.60 -11.25 6.41
N SER A 146 17.73 -10.09 5.79
CA SER A 146 18.14 -8.86 6.43
C SER A 146 17.38 -7.74 5.74
N CYS A 147 16.40 -7.16 6.42
CA CYS A 147 15.64 -6.04 5.87
C CYS A 147 16.49 -4.85 5.40
N VAL A 148 17.71 -4.66 5.94
CA VAL A 148 18.64 -3.65 5.41
C VAL A 148 19.21 -4.07 4.04
N GLU A 149 19.66 -5.33 3.91
CA GLU A 149 20.19 -5.86 2.64
C GLU A 149 19.08 -5.89 1.57
N ASP A 150 17.88 -6.31 1.98
CA ASP A 150 16.74 -6.48 1.09
C ASP A 150 16.19 -5.13 0.60
N ALA A 151 16.08 -4.13 1.48
CA ALA A 151 15.70 -2.77 1.08
C ALA A 151 16.72 -2.16 0.10
N ASN A 152 18.02 -2.30 0.38
CA ASN A 152 19.08 -1.84 -0.54
C ASN A 152 19.02 -2.57 -1.88
N THR A 153 18.82 -3.89 -1.86
CA THR A 153 18.73 -4.69 -3.10
C THR A 153 17.53 -4.25 -3.94
N ALA A 154 16.38 -3.99 -3.32
CA ALA A 154 15.22 -3.46 -4.03
C ALA A 154 15.50 -2.07 -4.63
N LEU A 155 16.21 -1.21 -3.90
CA LEU A 155 16.62 0.11 -4.38
C LEU A 155 17.58 0.01 -5.59
N GLU A 156 18.56 -0.87 -5.53
CA GLU A 156 19.50 -1.11 -6.62
C GLU A 156 18.79 -1.64 -7.88
N LEU A 157 17.86 -2.57 -7.71
CA LEU A 157 17.03 -3.06 -8.81
C LEU A 157 16.20 -1.93 -9.43
N TYR A 158 15.63 -1.05 -8.62
CA TYR A 158 14.92 0.13 -9.13
C TYR A 158 15.86 1.05 -9.89
N ASN A 159 17.02 1.42 -9.33
CA ASN A 159 17.99 2.30 -9.97
C ASN A 159 18.45 1.75 -11.34
N LEU A 160 18.61 0.42 -11.47
CA LEU A 160 18.98 -0.22 -12.72
C LEU A 160 17.96 0.02 -13.85
N VAL A 161 16.67 0.15 -13.52
CA VAL A 161 15.58 0.24 -14.49
C VAL A 161 14.79 1.54 -14.40
N GLU A 162 15.20 2.49 -13.56
CA GLU A 162 14.46 3.71 -13.23
C GLU A 162 14.06 4.49 -14.48
N GLY A 163 15.01 4.73 -15.39
CA GLY A 163 14.74 5.51 -16.61
C GLY A 163 13.60 4.93 -17.45
N GLU A 164 13.57 3.61 -17.61
CA GLU A 164 12.52 2.93 -18.36
C GLU A 164 11.21 2.85 -17.58
N TRP A 165 11.27 2.49 -16.29
CA TRP A 165 10.09 2.35 -15.44
C TRP A 165 9.35 3.69 -15.34
N GLU A 166 10.05 4.79 -15.08
CA GLU A 166 9.44 6.12 -14.97
C GLU A 166 8.93 6.63 -16.33
N ALA A 167 9.60 6.30 -17.44
CA ALA A 167 9.11 6.64 -18.78
C ALA A 167 7.79 5.92 -19.09
N GLN A 168 7.68 4.64 -18.75
CA GLN A 168 6.47 3.86 -18.95
C GLN A 168 5.30 4.41 -18.12
N LEU A 169 5.52 4.72 -16.84
CA LEU A 169 4.47 5.28 -15.99
C LEU A 169 3.99 6.66 -16.47
N ARG A 170 4.91 7.50 -16.94
CA ARG A 170 4.56 8.80 -17.55
C ARG A 170 3.69 8.62 -18.79
N ASN A 171 4.04 7.68 -19.68
CA ASN A 171 3.26 7.41 -20.88
C ASN A 171 1.87 6.82 -20.54
N SER A 172 1.79 5.88 -19.59
CA SER A 172 0.51 5.31 -19.15
C SER A 172 -0.42 6.35 -18.49
N ARG A 173 0.14 7.35 -17.80
CA ARG A 173 -0.65 8.47 -17.26
C ARG A 173 -1.18 9.38 -18.37
N ARG A 174 -0.31 9.74 -19.34
CA ARG A 174 -0.68 10.55 -20.50
C ARG A 174 -1.79 9.89 -21.33
N ASN A 175 -1.67 8.59 -21.59
CA ASN A 175 -2.69 7.85 -22.36
C ASN A 175 -4.04 7.81 -21.61
N ARG A 176 -4.03 7.59 -20.30
CA ARG A 176 -5.27 7.65 -19.50
C ARG A 176 -5.94 9.01 -19.54
N TYR A 177 -5.16 10.09 -19.45
CA TYR A 177 -5.68 11.45 -19.55
C TYR A 177 -6.32 11.71 -20.91
N ASN A 178 -5.63 11.34 -22.01
CA ASN A 178 -6.14 11.52 -23.37
C ASN A 178 -7.44 10.74 -23.60
N ASN A 179 -7.51 9.49 -23.15
CA ASN A 179 -8.72 8.67 -23.30
C ASN A 179 -9.90 9.25 -22.49
N ASN A 180 -9.64 9.75 -21.28
CA ASN A 180 -10.70 10.35 -20.45
C ASN A 180 -11.17 11.72 -21.00
N SER A 181 -10.28 12.47 -21.66
CA SER A 181 -10.62 13.75 -22.30
C SER A 181 -11.44 13.54 -23.58
N GLN A 182 -11.17 12.47 -24.34
CA GLN A 182 -11.98 12.09 -25.50
C GLN A 182 -13.39 11.63 -25.10
N SER A 183 -13.51 10.85 -24.03
CA SER A 183 -14.83 10.47 -23.50
C SER A 183 -15.61 11.69 -22.97
N ALA A 184 -14.97 12.66 -22.31
CA ALA A 184 -15.64 13.87 -21.84
C ALA A 184 -16.15 14.76 -22.99
N SER A 185 -15.41 14.89 -24.09
CA SER A 185 -15.84 15.65 -25.27
C SER A 185 -16.97 14.99 -26.07
N GLU A 186 -17.20 13.68 -25.91
CA GLU A 186 -18.35 12.98 -26.50
C GLU A 186 -19.67 13.31 -25.79
N TYR A 187 -19.64 13.65 -24.49
CA TYR A 187 -20.85 13.99 -23.71
C TYR A 187 -21.26 15.46 -23.80
N GLU A 188 -20.37 16.37 -24.23
CA GLU A 188 -20.71 17.79 -24.42
C GLU A 188 -21.28 18.11 -25.81
N SER A 189 -21.23 17.16 -26.75
CA SER A 189 -21.75 17.34 -28.12
C SER A 189 -23.23 17.03 -28.30
N ASP A 190 -23.93 16.57 -27.26
CA ASP A 190 -25.32 16.04 -27.35
C ASP A 190 -26.35 16.93 -26.62
N SER A 191 -26.07 18.21 -26.44
CA SER A 191 -27.03 19.19 -25.88
C SER A 191 -27.34 20.33 -26.86
N GLU A 192 -27.88 19.99 -28.02
CA GLU A 192 -28.68 20.94 -28.81
C GLU A 192 -30.14 20.82 -28.38
N TYR A 193 -30.61 21.84 -27.65
CA TYR A 193 -32.02 22.06 -27.35
C TYR A 193 -32.76 22.44 -28.63
N GLU A 194 -33.67 21.59 -29.10
CA GLU A 194 -34.78 22.03 -29.94
C GLU A 194 -36.03 22.22 -29.06
N SER A 195 -36.39 23.49 -28.91
CA SER A 195 -37.69 23.97 -28.44
C SER A 195 -38.67 23.89 -29.60
N ASP A 196 -39.82 23.22 -29.39
CA ASP A 196 -41.15 23.41 -30.01
C ASP A 196 -41.92 22.08 -29.88
N SER A 197 -43.23 21.96 -29.70
CA SER A 197 -44.36 22.87 -29.58
C SER A 197 -45.58 22.02 -29.13
N GLU A 198 -46.52 22.65 -28.44
CA GLU A 198 -47.98 22.46 -28.42
C GLU A 198 -48.61 21.04 -28.55
N TYR A 199 -49.27 20.60 -27.47
CA TYR A 199 -50.44 19.72 -27.55
C TYR A 199 -51.56 20.24 -26.66
N GLU A 200 -52.71 20.45 -27.30
CA GLU A 200 -53.98 20.87 -26.69
C GLU A 200 -54.68 19.76 -25.89
N SER A 201 -55.53 20.25 -24.99
CA SER A 201 -56.58 19.63 -24.17
C SER A 201 -57.29 18.42 -24.76
N ASP A 202 -57.50 17.36 -23.96
CA ASP A 202 -58.85 17.09 -23.44
C ASP A 202 -58.97 15.91 -22.46
N SER A 203 -59.98 16.06 -21.61
CA SER A 203 -60.79 15.08 -20.90
C SER A 203 -60.41 14.66 -19.47
N GLU A 204 -61.32 15.10 -18.60
CA GLU A 204 -61.61 14.75 -17.21
C GLU A 204 -61.73 13.24 -16.98
N TYR A 205 -61.40 12.75 -15.78
CA TYR A 205 -62.22 11.85 -14.95
C TYR A 205 -61.57 11.67 -13.55
N GLU A 206 -62.26 12.20 -12.54
CA GLU A 206 -62.50 11.74 -11.15
C GLU A 206 -61.30 11.29 -10.27
N SER A 207 -60.90 12.04 -9.23
CA SER A 207 -61.46 12.03 -7.86
C SER A 207 -61.81 10.61 -7.38
N GLU A 208 -61.00 9.95 -6.55
CA GLU A 208 -61.10 9.87 -5.08
C GLU A 208 -59.86 9.07 -4.61
N SER A 209 -59.15 9.36 -3.51
CA SER A 209 -59.63 9.25 -2.13
C SER A 209 -58.44 9.55 -1.19
N GLU A 210 -58.77 10.19 -0.08
CA GLU A 210 -57.91 10.55 1.04
C GLU A 210 -57.61 9.32 1.92
N TYR A 211 -56.36 9.15 2.38
CA TYR A 211 -56.12 8.58 3.70
C TYR A 211 -54.95 9.29 4.37
N GLU A 212 -55.19 9.56 5.64
CA GLU A 212 -54.56 10.56 6.47
C GLU A 212 -53.19 10.19 7.00
N SER A 213 -52.55 11.26 7.45
CA SER A 213 -51.39 11.35 8.33
C SER A 213 -51.59 10.65 9.69
N ASP A 214 -50.46 10.56 10.38
CA ASP A 214 -50.27 10.46 11.83
C ASP A 214 -50.06 9.07 12.43
N SER A 215 -48.85 8.88 12.97
CA SER A 215 -48.69 9.09 14.41
C SER A 215 -47.23 8.93 14.83
N GLU A 216 -46.73 9.99 15.45
CA GLU A 216 -45.62 9.98 16.38
C GLU A 216 -45.95 9.06 17.57
N TYR A 217 -44.97 8.32 18.08
CA TYR A 217 -44.97 7.88 19.47
C TYR A 217 -43.61 8.17 20.09
N GLU A 218 -43.68 9.06 21.07
CA GLU A 218 -42.64 9.45 22.00
C GLU A 218 -42.21 8.30 22.95
N SER A 219 -40.95 8.40 23.40
CA SER A 219 -40.44 8.32 24.78
C SER A 219 -41.05 7.30 25.77
N ASP A 220 -40.23 6.42 26.36
CA ASP A 220 -39.60 6.63 27.69
C ASP A 220 -39.02 5.34 28.33
N SER A 221 -38.19 5.55 29.37
CA SER A 221 -37.86 4.67 30.51
C SER A 221 -36.51 3.91 30.54
N GLU A 222 -35.50 4.63 31.05
CA GLU A 222 -34.84 4.49 32.37
C GLU A 222 -34.82 3.14 33.17
N TYR A 223 -33.68 2.95 33.87
CA TYR A 223 -33.27 1.99 34.94
C TYR A 223 -32.72 0.60 34.51
N ASP A 224 -31.71 -0.02 35.14
CA ASP A 224 -31.16 0.11 36.50
C ASP A 224 -29.70 -0.43 36.58
N TYR A 225 -28.94 0.05 37.58
CA TYR A 225 -27.62 -0.43 38.00
C TYR A 225 -27.77 -1.50 39.08
N SER A 226 -27.00 -2.60 39.03
CA SER A 226 -26.65 -3.33 40.26
C SER A 226 -25.33 -4.10 40.14
N TYR A 227 -24.39 -3.69 41.01
CA TYR A 227 -23.20 -4.33 41.62
C TYR A 227 -22.50 -5.53 40.97
#